data_AF-A0A8H7HWI4-F1
#
_entry.id   AF-A0A8H7HWI4-F1
#
_cell.length_a   1.000
_cell.length_b   1.000
_cell.length_c   1.000
_cell.angle_alpha   90.00
_cell.angle_beta   90.00
_cell.angle_gamma   90.00
#
_symmetry.space_group_name_H-M   'P 1'
#
loop_
_entity.id
_entity.type
_entity.pdbx_description
1 polymer ?
#
loop_
_entity_poly.entity_id
_entity_poly.type
_entity_poly.pdbx_seq_one_letter_code
_entity_poly.pdbx_strand_id
1 'polypeptide(L)'
;MNQSKAPARWPNNVEYLVQSVLDPKFPKESRELLVVGPDVPPSQLAGRSSQRIPVTIKIIDNPNHPAFGQRGLFACGKIAANSFILPYIGEIHSDDREDSDYDLSLHRVDEISIGVDASRKGNEARFVNDFRGIQPKPNATFRQGADRRGWLEMSIWSGPLSIKKGEEILVSYGKGWWKARQALLDPTETKTGNTEEP
;
A
#
# COMPACT_ATOMS: atom_id res chain seq x y z
N MET A 1 20.83 2.93 -17.37
CA MET A 1 19.46 2.70 -16.86
C MET A 1 18.70 4.01 -17.00
N ASN A 2 17.63 4.06 -17.80
CA ASN A 2 16.80 5.27 -17.87
C ASN A 2 16.15 5.47 -16.50
N GLN A 3 16.61 6.44 -15.72
CA GLN A 3 15.88 6.87 -14.54
C GLN A 3 14.55 7.47 -15.02
N SER A 4 13.46 6.77 -14.71
CA SER A 4 12.11 7.30 -14.91
C SER A 4 11.95 8.57 -14.07
N LYS A 5 11.59 9.67 -14.73
CA LYS A 5 11.40 10.95 -14.05
C LYS A 5 10.23 10.85 -13.06
N ALA A 6 10.48 11.20 -11.80
CA ALA A 6 9.45 11.25 -10.77
C ALA A 6 8.31 12.22 -11.15
N PRO A 7 7.06 11.94 -10.74
CA PRO A 7 5.93 12.80 -11.03
C PRO A 7 6.01 14.15 -10.28
N ALA A 8 5.19 15.11 -10.70
CA ALA A 8 5.06 16.37 -9.98
C ALA A 8 4.64 16.14 -8.52
N ARG A 9 5.16 16.97 -7.60
CA ARG A 9 4.91 16.91 -6.14
C ARG A 9 5.42 15.64 -5.44
N TRP A 10 6.27 14.86 -6.11
CA TRP A 10 7.06 13.81 -5.47
C TRP A 10 8.02 14.41 -4.42
N PRO A 11 8.17 13.80 -3.23
CA PRO A 11 9.07 14.27 -2.19
C PRO A 11 10.55 13.98 -2.53
N ASN A 12 11.43 14.93 -2.20
CA ASN A 12 12.85 14.85 -2.57
C ASN A 12 13.64 13.75 -1.83
N ASN A 13 13.13 13.27 -0.70
CA ASN A 13 13.78 12.27 0.15
C ASN A 13 13.25 10.84 -0.08
N VAL A 14 12.45 10.61 -1.11
CA VAL A 14 11.91 9.30 -1.48
C VAL A 14 12.34 8.97 -2.90
N GLU A 15 12.88 7.77 -3.11
CA GLU A 15 13.26 7.31 -4.45
C GLU A 15 12.02 6.91 -5.25
N TYR A 16 11.88 7.39 -6.49
CA TYR A 16 10.78 6.98 -7.37
C TYR A 16 11.13 5.68 -8.09
N LEU A 17 10.24 4.69 -7.98
CA LEU A 17 10.37 3.36 -8.58
C LEU A 17 9.25 3.08 -9.57
N VAL A 18 9.58 2.35 -10.63
CA VAL A 18 8.60 1.82 -11.59
C VAL A 18 8.25 0.34 -11.35
N GLN A 19 9.02 -0.34 -10.50
CA GLN A 19 8.83 -1.72 -10.05
C GLN A 19 9.44 -1.89 -8.65
N SER A 20 8.86 -2.77 -7.83
CA SER A 20 9.38 -3.06 -6.48
C SER A 20 10.75 -3.75 -6.54
N VAL A 21 11.60 -3.37 -5.59
CA VAL A 21 12.96 -3.91 -5.43
C VAL A 21 13.03 -4.74 -4.15
N LEU A 22 13.96 -5.70 -4.08
CA LEU A 22 14.21 -6.42 -2.83
C LEU A 22 15.05 -5.57 -1.88
N ASP A 23 14.77 -5.65 -0.58
CA ASP A 23 15.71 -5.25 0.46
C ASP A 23 17.02 -6.05 0.26
N PRO A 24 18.22 -5.43 0.34
CA PRO A 24 19.49 -6.14 0.23
C PRO A 24 19.65 -7.31 1.22
N LYS A 25 18.96 -7.26 2.36
CA LYS A 25 18.96 -8.29 3.40
C LYS A 25 17.93 -9.40 3.15
N PHE A 26 17.08 -9.28 2.13
CA PHE A 26 16.07 -10.29 1.82
C PHE A 26 16.74 -11.65 1.54
N PRO A 27 16.45 -12.70 2.32
CA PRO A 27 17.09 -14.01 2.19
C PRO A 27 16.86 -14.60 0.79
N LYS A 28 17.92 -15.16 0.19
CA LYS A 28 17.82 -15.71 -1.18
C LYS A 28 16.93 -16.94 -1.21
N GLU A 29 17.00 -17.74 -0.15
CA GLU A 29 16.26 -18.97 0.08
C GLU A 29 14.75 -18.71 0.18
N SER A 30 14.36 -17.53 0.66
CA SER A 30 12.95 -17.13 0.81
C SER A 30 12.33 -16.54 -0.46
N ARG A 31 13.09 -16.41 -1.57
CA ARG A 31 12.56 -15.80 -2.82
C ARG A 31 11.48 -16.63 -3.49
N GLU A 32 11.47 -17.95 -3.26
CA GLU A 32 10.41 -18.83 -3.78
C GLU A 32 9.04 -18.48 -3.19
N LEU A 33 8.99 -17.93 -1.97
CA LEU A 33 7.77 -17.46 -1.32
C LEU A 33 7.18 -16.21 -2.00
N LEU A 34 7.97 -15.49 -2.79
CA LEU A 34 7.48 -14.38 -3.60
C LEU A 34 6.80 -14.86 -4.87
N VAL A 35 7.11 -16.06 -5.36
CA VAL A 35 6.56 -16.56 -6.61
C VAL A 35 5.12 -16.97 -6.37
N VAL A 36 4.22 -16.39 -7.13
CA VAL A 36 2.83 -16.83 -7.10
C VAL A 36 2.76 -18.26 -7.64
N GLY A 37 2.41 -19.22 -6.78
CA GLY A 37 2.24 -20.62 -7.16
C GLY A 37 1.09 -20.82 -8.17
N PRO A 38 1.10 -21.94 -8.92
CA PRO A 38 0.05 -22.29 -9.89
C PRO A 38 -1.34 -22.45 -9.23
N ASP A 39 -1.37 -22.67 -7.91
CA ASP A 39 -2.57 -22.89 -7.11
C ASP A 39 -3.29 -21.60 -6.71
N VAL A 40 -2.71 -20.41 -6.98
CA VAL A 40 -3.44 -19.15 -6.83
C VAL A 40 -4.39 -19.03 -8.02
N PRO A 41 -5.72 -19.10 -7.82
CA PRO A 41 -6.65 -19.05 -8.93
C PRO A 41 -6.42 -17.78 -9.77
N PRO A 42 -6.50 -17.85 -11.12
CA PRO A 42 -6.44 -16.66 -11.97
C PRO A 42 -7.49 -15.60 -11.59
N SER A 43 -8.56 -15.98 -10.89
CA SER A 43 -9.56 -15.08 -10.31
C SER A 43 -9.09 -14.32 -9.07
N GLN A 44 -8.07 -14.80 -8.36
CA GLN A 44 -7.41 -14.12 -7.24
C GLN A 44 -6.21 -13.27 -7.69
N LEU A 45 -5.61 -13.61 -8.84
CA LEU A 45 -4.62 -12.74 -9.48
C LEU A 45 -5.34 -11.66 -10.28
N ALA A 46 -5.43 -10.47 -9.69
CA ALA A 46 -6.05 -9.35 -10.37
C ALA A 46 -5.30 -9.06 -11.69
N GLY A 47 -5.90 -9.46 -12.82
CA GLY A 47 -5.29 -9.36 -14.15
C GLY A 47 -4.86 -7.92 -14.43
N ARG A 48 -3.55 -7.68 -14.43
CA ARG A 48 -3.01 -6.33 -14.65
C ARG A 48 -3.38 -5.88 -16.05
N SER A 49 -4.11 -4.78 -16.17
CA SER A 49 -4.07 -3.99 -17.40
C SER A 49 -2.63 -3.54 -17.61
N SER A 50 -2.12 -3.64 -18.85
CA SER A 50 -0.80 -3.12 -19.20
C SER A 50 -0.74 -1.59 -19.06
N GLN A 51 -1.89 -0.93 -19.00
CA GLN A 51 -2.02 0.52 -18.87
C GLN A 51 -2.42 0.92 -17.44
N ARG A 52 -1.55 1.68 -16.77
CA ARG A 52 -1.89 2.39 -15.53
C ARG A 52 -2.90 3.48 -15.83
N ILE A 53 -3.89 3.64 -14.97
CA ILE A 53 -4.85 4.75 -15.07
C ILE A 53 -4.14 6.04 -14.62
N PRO A 54 -4.23 7.14 -15.37
CA PRO A 54 -3.59 8.40 -14.98
C PRO A 54 -4.07 8.92 -13.63
N VAL A 55 -3.12 9.15 -12.72
CA VAL A 55 -3.33 9.71 -11.38
C VAL A 55 -2.43 10.93 -11.17
N THR A 56 -2.74 11.74 -10.17
CA THR A 56 -1.91 12.89 -9.77
C THR A 56 -1.81 13.00 -8.26
N ILE A 57 -0.69 13.53 -7.79
CA ILE A 57 -0.46 13.82 -6.37
C ILE A 57 -0.89 15.25 -6.12
N LYS A 58 -1.65 15.50 -5.05
CA LYS A 58 -2.00 16.86 -4.61
C LYS A 58 -1.69 17.03 -3.13
N ILE A 59 -1.46 18.28 -2.72
CA ILE A 59 -1.46 18.63 -1.29
C ILE A 59 -2.92 18.75 -0.85
N ILE A 60 -3.24 18.20 0.31
CA ILE A 60 -4.56 18.31 0.93
C ILE A 60 -4.64 19.65 1.64
N ASP A 61 -5.51 20.54 1.17
CA ASP A 61 -5.69 21.91 1.66
C ASP A 61 -7.01 22.11 2.42
N ASN A 62 -7.85 21.08 2.52
CA ASN A 62 -9.06 21.11 3.33
C ASN A 62 -8.72 20.89 4.81
N PRO A 63 -8.97 21.87 5.71
CA PRO A 63 -8.64 21.75 7.14
C PRO A 63 -9.42 20.66 7.88
N ASN A 64 -10.56 20.21 7.34
CA ASN A 64 -11.36 19.14 7.93
C ASN A 64 -10.88 17.74 7.50
N HIS A 65 -9.92 17.64 6.60
CA HIS A 65 -9.41 16.36 6.14
C HIS A 65 -8.38 15.81 7.16
N PRO A 66 -8.43 14.53 7.56
CA PRO A 66 -7.47 13.93 8.49
C PRO A 66 -5.99 13.98 8.06
N ALA A 67 -5.73 14.31 6.80
CA ALA A 67 -4.40 14.38 6.18
C ALA A 67 -4.12 15.81 5.69
N PHE A 68 -4.76 16.82 6.30
CA PHE A 68 -4.53 18.23 6.00
C PHE A 68 -3.03 18.57 6.05
N GLY A 69 -2.54 19.25 5.02
CA GLY A 69 -1.12 19.57 4.83
C GLY A 69 -0.28 18.43 4.25
N GLN A 70 -0.79 17.20 4.22
CA GLN A 70 -0.12 16.05 3.61
C GLN A 70 -0.48 15.91 2.11
N ARG A 71 -0.13 14.77 1.51
CA ARG A 71 -0.40 14.47 0.10
C ARG A 71 -1.54 13.45 -0.01
N GLY A 72 -2.31 13.55 -1.09
CA GLY A 72 -3.28 12.55 -1.49
C GLY A 72 -3.13 12.16 -2.97
N LEU A 73 -3.73 11.03 -3.33
CA LEU A 73 -3.74 10.47 -4.67
C LEU A 73 -5.10 10.74 -5.34
N PHE A 74 -5.09 11.37 -6.52
CA PHE A 74 -6.30 11.83 -7.19
C PHE A 74 -6.42 11.31 -8.62
N ALA A 75 -7.65 11.07 -9.05
CA ALA A 75 -7.94 10.65 -10.42
C ALA A 75 -7.76 11.81 -11.42
N CYS A 76 -6.99 11.63 -12.49
CA CYS A 76 -6.86 12.64 -13.57
C CYS A 76 -8.02 12.61 -14.57
N GLY A 77 -8.77 11.51 -14.60
CA GLY A 77 -9.94 11.28 -15.45
C GLY A 77 -10.95 10.37 -14.76
N LYS A 78 -12.05 10.05 -15.43
CA LYS A 78 -13.01 9.06 -14.90
C LYS A 78 -12.34 7.69 -14.86
N ILE A 79 -12.39 7.03 -13.71
CA ILE A 79 -11.95 5.64 -13.49
C ILE A 79 -13.21 4.77 -13.50
N ALA A 80 -13.28 3.79 -14.39
CA ALA A 80 -14.41 2.86 -14.41
C ALA A 80 -14.46 2.02 -13.12
N ALA A 81 -15.62 1.43 -12.83
CA ALA A 81 -15.76 0.50 -11.70
C ALA A 81 -14.86 -0.74 -11.90
N ASN A 82 -14.44 -1.37 -10.80
CA ASN A 82 -13.68 -2.63 -10.78
C ASN A 82 -12.42 -2.64 -11.67
N SER A 83 -11.75 -1.50 -11.80
CA SER A 83 -10.63 -1.30 -12.72
C SER A 83 -9.31 -1.23 -11.97
N PHE A 84 -8.27 -1.84 -12.54
CA PHE A 84 -6.89 -1.69 -12.07
C PHE A 84 -6.47 -0.22 -12.19
N ILE A 85 -6.01 0.39 -11.10
CA ILE A 85 -5.51 1.77 -11.12
C ILE A 85 -3.99 1.77 -11.29
N LEU A 86 -3.27 1.24 -10.29
CA LEU A 86 -1.81 1.17 -10.26
C LEU A 86 -1.30 0.16 -9.20
N PRO A 87 -0.08 -0.38 -9.34
CA PRO A 87 0.53 -1.21 -8.30
C PRO A 87 1.01 -0.36 -7.13
N TYR A 88 1.05 -0.95 -5.93
CA TYR A 88 1.71 -0.38 -4.76
C TYR A 88 3.16 -0.83 -4.75
N ILE A 89 4.08 0.08 -5.09
CA ILE A 89 5.50 -0.22 -5.27
C ILE A 89 6.30 0.28 -4.07
N GLY A 90 7.24 -0.54 -3.63
CA GLY A 90 8.17 -0.23 -2.56
C GLY A 90 9.36 -1.18 -2.50
N GLU A 91 10.00 -1.23 -1.33
CA GLU A 91 11.01 -2.23 -0.98
C GLU A 91 10.33 -3.48 -0.43
N ILE A 92 10.58 -4.64 -1.02
CA ILE A 92 10.10 -5.93 -0.54
C ILE A 92 11.06 -6.42 0.55
N HIS A 93 10.52 -6.68 1.74
CA HIS A 93 11.29 -7.10 2.92
C HIS A 93 10.69 -8.38 3.53
N SER A 94 11.44 -8.99 4.45
CA SER A 94 11.06 -10.23 5.16
C SER A 94 11.16 -10.10 6.69
N ASP A 95 11.18 -8.86 7.19
CA ASP A 95 11.25 -8.48 8.59
C ASP A 95 10.02 -7.64 9.00
N ASP A 96 9.79 -7.44 10.29
CA ASP A 96 8.71 -6.56 10.75
C ASP A 96 9.12 -5.08 10.67
N ARG A 97 8.24 -4.24 10.09
CA ARG A 97 8.43 -2.79 9.92
C ARG A 97 7.38 -2.00 10.69
N GLU A 98 7.28 -2.26 11.99
CA GLU A 98 6.21 -1.71 12.85
C GLU A 98 6.13 -0.17 12.85
N ASP A 99 7.28 0.49 12.67
CA ASP A 99 7.38 1.95 12.63
C ASP A 99 7.02 2.56 11.25
N SER A 100 6.70 1.73 10.24
CA SER A 100 6.35 2.24 8.91
C SER A 100 4.84 2.45 8.75
N ASP A 101 4.46 3.69 8.40
CA ASP A 101 3.12 4.02 7.90
C ASP A 101 2.86 3.55 6.46
N TYR A 102 3.88 3.02 5.79
CA TYR A 102 3.88 2.69 4.36
C TYR A 102 4.12 1.20 4.07
N ASP A 103 4.13 0.35 5.11
CA ASP A 103 4.27 -1.09 4.97
C ASP A 103 2.92 -1.78 4.74
N LEU A 104 2.87 -2.64 3.73
CA LEU A 104 1.75 -3.52 3.42
C LEU A 104 2.21 -4.98 3.39
N SER A 105 1.54 -5.82 4.18
CA SER A 105 1.74 -7.27 4.17
C SER A 105 1.34 -7.88 2.81
N LEU A 106 2.25 -8.65 2.20
CA LEU A 106 1.99 -9.46 1.01
C LEU A 106 1.75 -10.92 1.39
N HIS A 107 2.54 -11.48 2.30
CA HIS A 107 2.44 -12.89 2.65
C HIS A 107 2.89 -13.09 4.09
N ARG A 108 2.19 -13.97 4.82
CA ARG A 108 2.56 -14.33 6.18
C ARG A 108 2.35 -15.82 6.36
N VAL A 109 3.46 -16.55 6.55
CA VAL A 109 3.48 -17.99 6.82
C VAL A 109 4.48 -18.23 7.95
N ASP A 110 4.03 -18.92 8.99
CA ASP A 110 4.77 -19.13 10.23
C ASP A 110 5.35 -17.81 10.78
N GLU A 111 6.67 -17.74 10.99
CA GLU A 111 7.37 -16.56 11.46
C GLU A 111 7.83 -15.62 10.33
N ILE A 112 7.61 -15.98 9.06
CA ILE A 112 8.05 -15.18 7.91
C ILE A 112 6.93 -14.24 7.48
N SER A 113 7.17 -12.95 7.66
CA SER A 113 6.30 -11.85 7.19
C SER A 113 6.97 -11.17 6.00
N ILE A 114 6.39 -11.31 4.81
CA ILE A 114 6.83 -10.60 3.61
C ILE A 114 5.92 -9.39 3.40
N GLY A 115 6.53 -8.21 3.35
CA GLY A 115 5.85 -6.94 3.13
C GLY A 115 6.41 -6.16 1.95
N VAL A 116 5.75 -5.04 1.65
CA VAL A 116 6.25 -4.02 0.73
C VAL A 116 6.16 -2.65 1.40
N ASP A 117 7.32 -2.05 1.66
CA ASP A 117 7.42 -0.76 2.34
C ASP A 117 7.72 0.36 1.34
N ALA A 118 6.81 1.33 1.24
CA ALA A 118 6.96 2.51 0.40
C ALA A 118 7.48 3.76 1.14
N SER A 119 8.03 3.60 2.35
CA SER A 119 8.52 4.70 3.19
C SER A 119 9.63 5.51 2.52
N ARG A 120 10.66 4.82 2.00
CA ARG A 120 11.88 5.42 1.43
C ARG A 120 11.98 5.36 -0.08
N LYS A 121 11.29 4.41 -0.72
CA LYS A 121 11.29 4.20 -2.16
C LYS A 121 9.93 3.68 -2.60
N GLY A 122 9.39 4.15 -3.71
CA GLY A 122 8.07 3.70 -4.15
C GLY A 122 7.51 4.47 -5.35
N ASN A 123 6.21 4.36 -5.58
CA ASN A 123 5.50 5.09 -6.63
C ASN A 123 4.33 5.92 -6.07
N GLU A 124 3.48 6.46 -6.94
CA GLU A 124 2.35 7.33 -6.59
C GLU A 124 1.38 6.70 -5.59
N ALA A 125 1.25 5.37 -5.61
CA ALA A 125 0.34 4.61 -4.75
C ALA A 125 0.59 4.84 -3.25
N ARG A 126 1.82 5.22 -2.86
CA ARG A 126 2.16 5.56 -1.48
C ARG A 126 1.37 6.74 -0.90
N PHE A 127 0.68 7.52 -1.74
CA PHE A 127 -0.13 8.67 -1.31
C PHE A 127 -1.63 8.37 -1.28
N VAL A 128 -2.03 7.10 -1.39
CA VAL A 128 -3.43 6.72 -1.18
C VAL A 128 -3.79 6.88 0.30
N ASN A 129 -4.90 7.55 0.60
CA ASN A 129 -5.34 7.82 1.97
C ASN A 129 -6.44 6.85 2.42
N ASP A 130 -6.60 6.71 3.74
CA ASP A 130 -7.75 6.01 4.31
C ASP A 130 -9.02 6.85 4.16
N PHE A 131 -10.14 6.21 3.84
CA PHE A 131 -11.41 6.88 3.60
C PHE A 131 -12.04 7.53 4.84
N ARG A 132 -11.70 7.06 6.05
CA ARG A 132 -12.37 7.50 7.29
C ARG A 132 -12.12 8.98 7.54
N GLY A 133 -13.20 9.71 7.84
CA GLY A 133 -13.17 11.17 8.02
C GLY A 133 -13.24 11.97 6.71
N ILE A 134 -13.29 11.31 5.55
CA ILE A 134 -13.35 11.96 4.23
C ILE A 134 -14.63 11.55 3.48
N GLN A 135 -14.94 10.25 3.45
CA GLN A 135 -16.12 9.69 2.78
C GLN A 135 -16.77 8.58 3.63
N PRO A 136 -18.05 8.22 3.37
CA PRO A 136 -18.72 7.15 4.13
C PRO A 136 -18.14 5.75 3.88
N LYS A 137 -17.53 5.51 2.71
CA LYS A 137 -16.97 4.23 2.27
C LYS A 137 -15.73 4.48 1.39
N PRO A 138 -14.78 3.55 1.33
CA PRO A 138 -13.67 3.65 0.37
C PRO A 138 -14.19 3.51 -1.06
N ASN A 139 -13.58 4.21 -1.99
CA ASN A 139 -13.88 4.12 -3.42
C ASN A 139 -12.87 3.24 -4.20
N ALA A 140 -11.83 2.77 -3.51
CA ALA A 140 -10.84 1.83 -4.01
C ALA A 140 -10.48 0.76 -2.96
N THR A 141 -9.81 -0.30 -3.39
CA THR A 141 -9.35 -1.39 -2.52
C THR A 141 -7.96 -1.85 -2.92
N PHE A 142 -7.22 -2.35 -1.93
CA PHE A 142 -6.06 -3.18 -2.17
C PHE A 142 -6.50 -4.55 -2.72
N ARG A 143 -5.75 -5.08 -3.68
CA ARG A 143 -5.86 -6.45 -4.19
C ARG A 143 -4.47 -7.02 -4.42
N GLN A 144 -4.25 -8.22 -3.91
CA GLN A 144 -3.06 -8.99 -4.19
C GLN A 144 -3.11 -9.59 -5.60
N GLY A 145 -1.96 -9.70 -6.23
CA GLY A 145 -1.80 -10.26 -7.55
C GLY A 145 -0.35 -10.64 -7.81
N ALA A 146 0.03 -10.67 -9.09
CA ALA A 146 1.39 -10.94 -9.52
C ALA A 146 1.94 -9.79 -10.35
N ASP A 147 3.22 -9.45 -10.17
CA ASP A 147 3.94 -8.55 -11.04
C ASP A 147 4.38 -9.23 -12.35
N ARG A 148 5.04 -8.49 -13.24
CA ARG A 148 5.53 -9.03 -14.52
C ARG A 148 6.62 -10.11 -14.38
N ARG A 149 7.22 -10.25 -13.20
CA ARG A 149 8.16 -11.34 -12.87
C ARG A 149 7.45 -12.58 -12.32
N GLY A 150 6.14 -12.50 -12.09
CA GLY A 150 5.38 -13.53 -11.37
C GLY A 150 5.51 -13.43 -9.86
N TRP A 151 6.00 -12.30 -9.33
CA TRP A 151 6.13 -12.12 -7.88
C TRP A 151 4.87 -11.52 -7.27
N LEU A 152 4.57 -11.84 -6.01
CA LEU A 152 3.46 -11.23 -5.27
C LEU A 152 3.54 -9.70 -5.32
N GLU A 153 2.42 -9.07 -5.64
CA GLU A 153 2.29 -7.61 -5.76
C GLU A 153 0.98 -7.17 -5.12
N MET A 154 1.01 -6.06 -4.37
CA MET A 154 -0.20 -5.37 -3.96
C MET A 154 -0.56 -4.31 -5.00
N SER A 155 -1.85 -4.15 -5.29
CA SER A 155 -2.33 -3.19 -6.28
C SER A 155 -3.60 -2.48 -5.82
N ILE A 156 -3.84 -1.28 -6.34
CA ILE A 156 -5.04 -0.50 -6.04
C ILE A 156 -6.03 -0.63 -7.20
N TRP A 157 -7.27 -0.98 -6.84
CA TRP A 157 -8.39 -1.15 -7.78
C TRP A 157 -9.55 -0.26 -7.38
N SER A 158 -10.25 0.33 -8.35
CA SER A 158 -11.52 1.00 -8.06
C SER A 158 -12.56 0.00 -7.56
N GLY A 159 -13.46 0.48 -6.70
CA GLY A 159 -14.57 -0.29 -6.18
C GLY A 159 -15.69 -0.53 -7.20
N PRO A 160 -16.88 -0.95 -6.74
CA PRO A 160 -18.01 -1.25 -7.63
C PRO A 160 -18.62 -0.01 -8.31
N LEU A 161 -18.22 1.20 -7.89
CA LEU A 161 -18.63 2.47 -8.49
C LEU A 161 -17.43 3.14 -9.18
N SER A 162 -17.70 3.92 -10.21
CA SER A 162 -16.67 4.72 -10.89
C SER A 162 -16.18 5.85 -10.01
N ILE A 163 -14.89 6.20 -10.12
CA ILE A 163 -14.29 7.39 -9.50
C ILE A 163 -14.29 8.51 -10.54
N LYS A 164 -14.79 9.70 -10.19
CA LYS A 164 -14.85 10.83 -11.12
C LYS A 164 -13.48 11.51 -11.21
N LYS A 165 -13.28 12.25 -12.31
CA LYS A 165 -12.10 13.12 -12.46
C LYS A 165 -12.00 14.08 -11.26
N GLY A 166 -10.81 14.15 -10.68
CA GLY A 166 -10.50 15.06 -9.57
C GLY A 166 -10.89 14.53 -8.19
N GLU A 167 -11.60 13.41 -8.08
CA GLU A 167 -11.86 12.75 -6.80
C GLU A 167 -10.58 12.11 -6.26
N GLU A 168 -10.46 12.11 -4.93
CA GLU A 168 -9.41 11.39 -4.22
C GLU A 168 -9.67 9.88 -4.28
N ILE A 169 -8.61 9.11 -4.46
CA ILE A 169 -8.63 7.65 -4.40
C ILE A 169 -8.38 7.26 -2.93
N LEU A 170 -9.37 6.61 -2.35
CA LEU A 170 -9.43 6.31 -0.92
C LEU A 170 -9.64 4.82 -0.71
N VAL A 171 -8.81 4.24 0.13
CA VAL A 171 -8.84 2.81 0.51
C VAL A 171 -9.21 2.67 1.99
N SER A 172 -9.34 1.43 2.46
CA SER A 172 -9.29 1.15 3.89
C SER A 172 -7.92 0.58 4.24
N TYR A 173 -7.20 1.21 5.15
CA TYR A 173 -5.94 0.69 5.71
C TYR A 173 -6.15 -0.58 6.54
N GLY A 174 -7.40 -0.82 6.97
CA GLY A 174 -7.77 -2.02 7.72
C GLY A 174 -7.81 -1.79 9.23
N LYS A 175 -8.57 -2.64 9.94
CA LYS A 175 -8.81 -2.47 11.38
C LYS A 175 -7.54 -2.65 12.22
N GLY A 176 -6.66 -3.57 11.84
CA GLY A 176 -5.40 -3.83 12.55
C GLY A 176 -4.48 -2.61 12.57
N TRP A 177 -4.34 -1.93 11.43
CA TRP A 177 -3.53 -0.71 11.29
C TRP A 177 -3.99 0.41 12.24
N TRP A 178 -5.31 0.61 12.36
CA TRP A 178 -5.88 1.62 13.26
C TRP A 178 -5.74 1.24 14.73
N LYS A 179 -5.91 -0.04 15.09
CA LYS A 179 -5.72 -0.51 16.47
C LYS A 179 -4.29 -0.28 16.96
N ALA A 180 -3.29 -0.59 16.14
CA ALA A 180 -1.88 -0.40 16.49
C ALA A 180 -1.57 1.07 16.83
N ARG A 181 -2.13 2.02 16.08
CA ARG A 181 -1.91 3.46 16.29
C ARG A 181 -2.73 4.06 17.42
N GLN A 182 -3.90 3.50 17.74
CA GLN A 182 -4.63 3.86 18.96
C GLN A 182 -3.85 3.43 20.21
N ALA A 183 -3.26 2.23 20.21
CA ALA A 183 -2.42 1.77 21.33
C ALA A 183 -1.16 2.62 21.55
N LEU A 184 -0.59 3.21 20.48
CA LEU A 184 0.53 4.16 20.60
C LEU A 184 0.13 5.51 21.20
N LEU A 185 -1.14 5.91 21.07
CA LEU A 185 -1.67 7.16 21.63
C LEU A 185 -2.09 7.01 23.10
N ASP A 186 -2.40 5.79 23.54
CA ASP A 186 -2.77 5.45 24.92
C ASP A 186 -1.81 4.39 25.52
N PRO A 187 -0.59 4.75 25.95
CA PRO A 187 0.42 3.80 26.44
C PRO A 187 0.09 3.12 27.78
N THR A 188 -1.08 3.37 28.36
CA THR A 188 -1.38 3.05 29.77
C THR A 188 -1.85 1.62 30.04
N GLU A 189 -1.96 0.75 29.04
CA GLU A 189 -2.38 -0.65 29.23
C GLU A 189 -1.45 -1.67 28.57
N THR A 190 -0.19 -1.74 29.01
CA THR A 190 0.65 -2.94 28.76
C THR A 190 1.56 -3.25 29.94
N LYS A 191 1.00 -3.25 31.17
CA LYS A 191 1.62 -3.93 32.33
C LYS A 191 0.56 -4.47 33.29
N THR A 192 0.01 -5.64 32.97
CA THR A 192 -0.49 -6.63 33.93
C THR A 192 -0.14 -7.99 33.33
N GLY A 193 0.63 -8.89 33.94
CA GLY A 193 1.30 -8.97 35.23
C GLY A 193 1.72 -10.43 35.35
N ASN A 194 2.98 -10.74 35.02
CA ASN A 194 3.59 -12.02 35.38
C ASN A 194 4.18 -11.87 36.78
N THR A 195 3.53 -12.50 37.76
CA THR A 195 4.02 -12.93 39.10
C THR A 195 2.78 -13.53 39.79
N GLU A 196 2.76 -14.69 40.42
CA GLU A 196 3.77 -15.62 40.92
C GLU A 196 3.06 -16.95 41.25
N GLU A 197 3.87 -18.00 41.38
CA GLU A 197 3.64 -19.37 41.86
C GLU A 197 2.95 -19.45 43.26
N PRO A 198 2.50 -20.64 43.74
CA PRO A 198 3.30 -21.88 43.88
C PRO A 198 2.71 -23.16 43.29
#